data_AF-A0A8S3Y2C5-F1
#
_entry.id   AF-A0A8S3Y2C5-F1
#
_cell.length_a   1.000
_cell.length_b   1.000
_cell.length_c   1.000
_cell.angle_alpha   90.00
_cell.angle_beta   90.00
_cell.angle_gamma   90.00
#
_symmetry.space_group_name_H-M   'P 1'
#
loop_
_entity.id
_entity.type
_entity.pdbx_description
1 polymer ?
#
loop_
_entity_poly.entity_id
_entity_poly.type
_entity_poly.pdbx_seq_one_letter_code
_entity_poly.pdbx_strand_id
1 'polypeptide(L)'
;SIPQEQLDEINSVLERDFMIRAIHDVKGIDIGSNLIRYKAEVDFDGRALTRSYLEKHDLNVLLEDIKKIETIDDVEAFLLKHGENIVDMLGGEIDRIELKLRKKFPQIRHCDLEIL
;
A
#
# COMPACT_ATOMS: atom_id res chain seq x y z
N SER A 1 23.08 12.00 1.69
CA SER A 1 21.87 11.80 0.86
C SER A 1 22.27 11.29 -0.49
N ILE A 2 21.41 10.53 -1.16
CA ILE A 2 21.67 10.02 -2.50
C ILE A 2 21.48 11.12 -3.56
N PRO A 3 22.01 10.97 -4.79
CA PRO A 3 21.79 11.93 -5.87
C PRO A 3 20.30 12.10 -6.20
N GLN A 4 19.88 13.32 -6.56
CA GLN A 4 18.48 13.62 -6.86
C GLN A 4 17.92 12.79 -8.01
N GLU A 5 18.69 12.61 -9.09
CA GLU A 5 18.29 11.79 -10.24
C GLU A 5 17.96 10.34 -9.83
N GLN A 6 18.78 9.76 -8.94
CA GLN A 6 18.54 8.42 -8.41
C GLN A 6 17.29 8.38 -7.51
N LEU A 7 17.05 9.44 -6.73
CA LEU A 7 15.85 9.55 -5.91
C LEU A 7 14.59 9.66 -6.78
N ASP A 8 14.64 10.47 -7.83
CA ASP A 8 13.54 10.67 -8.78
C ASP A 8 13.22 9.37 -9.55
N GLU A 9 14.25 8.60 -9.92
CA GLU A 9 14.06 7.28 -10.51
C GLU A 9 13.30 6.33 -9.57
N ILE A 10 13.65 6.30 -8.28
CA ILE A 10 12.97 5.48 -7.27
C ILE A 10 11.52 5.95 -7.11
N ASN A 11 11.31 7.26 -6.97
CA ASN A 11 9.98 7.87 -6.83
C ASN A 11 9.08 7.55 -8.03
N SER A 12 9.61 7.63 -9.25
CA SER A 12 8.85 7.33 -10.47
C SER A 12 8.29 5.91 -10.51
N VAL A 13 8.87 4.96 -9.76
CA VAL A 13 8.38 3.59 -9.68
C VAL A 13 7.22 3.46 -8.71
N LEU A 14 7.30 4.19 -7.60
CA LEU A 14 6.21 4.29 -6.63
C LEU A 14 5.01 5.00 -7.26
N GLU A 15 5.22 6.15 -7.92
CA GLU A 15 4.14 6.94 -8.55
C GLU A 15 3.39 6.17 -9.66
N ARG A 16 4.03 5.18 -10.27
CA ARG A 16 3.41 4.32 -11.29
C ARG A 16 2.62 3.16 -10.69
N ASP A 17 2.68 2.95 -9.38
CA ASP A 17 1.90 1.90 -8.74
C ASP A 17 0.46 2.38 -8.56
N PHE A 18 -0.50 1.60 -9.06
CA PHE A 18 -1.91 1.99 -9.10
C PHE A 18 -2.55 2.14 -7.70
N MET A 19 -1.88 1.64 -6.66
CA MET A 19 -2.30 1.80 -5.27
C MET A 19 -1.87 3.15 -4.67
N ILE A 20 -0.91 3.85 -5.26
CA ILE A 20 -0.35 5.09 -4.72
C ILE A 20 -1.01 6.29 -5.41
N ARG A 21 -1.58 7.19 -4.62
CA ARG A 21 -2.14 8.46 -5.08
C ARG A 21 -1.08 9.56 -5.10
N ALA A 22 -0.26 9.62 -4.06
CA ALA A 22 0.81 10.61 -3.92
C ALA A 22 1.91 10.11 -2.97
N ILE A 23 3.07 10.77 -3.04
CA ILE A 23 4.23 10.47 -2.20
C ILE A 23 4.71 11.78 -1.56
N HIS A 24 5.02 11.72 -0.27
CA HIS A 24 5.42 12.83 0.57
C HIS A 24 6.64 12.46 1.43
N ASP A 25 7.27 13.47 2.05
CA ASP A 25 8.47 13.37 2.92
C ASP A 25 9.52 12.33 2.49
N VAL A 26 9.89 12.35 1.20
CA VAL A 26 10.85 11.37 0.66
C VAL A 26 12.27 11.67 1.12
N LYS A 27 12.96 10.64 1.63
CA LYS A 27 14.36 10.70 2.06
C LYS A 27 15.13 9.47 1.58
N GLY A 28 16.21 9.71 0.83
CA GLY A 28 17.20 8.69 0.45
C GLY A 28 18.57 8.98 1.05
N ILE A 29 19.10 8.04 1.84
CA ILE A 29 20.41 8.16 2.50
C ILE A 29 21.33 7.04 2.03
N ASP A 30 22.52 7.39 1.56
CA ASP A 30 23.62 6.45 1.34
C ASP A 30 24.18 6.01 2.70
N ILE A 31 24.18 4.71 2.97
CA ILE A 31 24.67 4.11 4.21
C ILE A 31 26.04 3.44 4.05
N GLY A 32 26.73 3.72 2.94
CA GLY A 32 28.04 3.18 2.60
C GLY A 32 27.95 1.92 1.73
N SER A 33 29.06 1.58 1.07
CA SER A 33 29.14 0.45 0.13
C SER A 33 28.10 0.50 -1.01
N ASN A 34 27.70 1.71 -1.42
CA ASN A 34 26.68 1.93 -2.44
C ASN A 34 25.29 1.35 -2.05
N LEU A 35 25.00 1.27 -0.75
CA LEU A 35 23.70 0.85 -0.22
C LEU A 35 22.88 2.05 0.20
N ILE A 36 21.56 1.94 0.04
CA ILE A 36 20.61 3.02 0.27
C ILE A 36 19.61 2.61 1.34
N ARG A 37 19.32 3.54 2.26
CA ARG A 37 18.10 3.56 3.06
C ARG A 37 17.14 4.57 2.46
N TYR A 38 15.97 4.09 2.05
CA TYR A 38 14.91 4.88 1.45
C TYR A 38 13.71 4.92 2.40
N LYS A 39 13.20 6.12 2.67
CA LYS A 39 11.99 6.35 3.45
C LYS A 39 11.06 7.29 2.68
N ALA A 40 9.76 7.00 2.69
CA ALA A 40 8.74 7.87 2.12
C ALA A 40 7.40 7.73 2.83
N GLU A 41 6.64 8.82 2.87
CA GLU A 41 5.24 8.82 3.22
C GLU A 41 4.40 8.63 1.94
N VAL A 42 3.38 7.77 1.99
CA VAL A 42 2.56 7.42 0.82
C VAL A 42 1.08 7.62 1.12
N ASP A 43 0.39 8.34 0.23
CA ASP A 43 -1.07 8.40 0.22
C ASP A 43 -1.60 7.25 -0.64
N PHE A 44 -2.35 6.35 -0.03
CA PHE A 44 -2.95 5.21 -0.71
C PHE A 44 -4.31 5.55 -1.31
N ASP A 45 -4.57 5.04 -2.52
CA ASP A 45 -5.91 5.10 -3.08
C ASP A 45 -6.82 4.03 -2.46
N GLY A 46 -7.56 4.42 -1.42
CA GLY A 46 -8.55 3.57 -0.77
C GLY A 46 -9.57 2.95 -1.74
N ARG A 47 -9.91 3.62 -2.86
CA ARG A 47 -10.80 3.03 -3.87
C ARG A 47 -10.13 1.91 -4.66
N ALA A 48 -8.86 2.08 -5.02
CA ALA A 48 -8.08 1.05 -5.69
C ALA A 48 -7.88 -0.17 -4.76
N LEU A 49 -7.56 0.10 -3.49
CA LEU A 49 -7.45 -0.93 -2.45
C LEU A 49 -8.75 -1.72 -2.30
N THR A 50 -9.89 -1.04 -2.12
CA THR A 50 -11.19 -1.71 -2.03
C THR A 50 -11.53 -2.48 -3.31
N ARG A 51 -11.19 -1.97 -4.49
CA ARG A 51 -11.41 -2.70 -5.74
C ARG A 51 -10.63 -4.01 -5.76
N SER A 52 -9.35 -3.98 -5.42
CA SER A 52 -8.55 -5.22 -5.35
C SER A 52 -8.97 -6.14 -4.21
N TYR A 53 -9.54 -5.60 -3.13
CA TYR A 53 -10.20 -6.40 -2.09
C TYR A 53 -11.40 -7.14 -2.66
N LEU A 54 -12.29 -6.44 -3.38
CA LEU A 54 -13.48 -7.02 -4.00
C LEU A 54 -13.16 -8.04 -5.10
N GLU A 55 -12.07 -7.86 -5.85
CA GLU A 55 -11.60 -8.85 -6.84
C GLU A 55 -11.24 -10.21 -6.23
N LYS A 56 -10.92 -10.25 -4.93
CA LYS A 56 -10.62 -11.47 -4.18
C LYS A 56 -11.86 -12.11 -3.54
N HIS A 57 -13.04 -11.51 -3.69
CA HIS A 57 -14.28 -11.95 -3.06
C HIS A 57 -15.37 -12.26 -4.11
N ASP A 58 -16.27 -13.18 -3.77
CA ASP A 58 -17.48 -13.39 -4.56
C ASP A 58 -18.51 -12.32 -4.22
N LEU A 59 -18.78 -11.42 -5.18
CA LEU A 59 -19.72 -10.33 -5.01
C LEU A 59 -21.17 -10.81 -4.79
N ASN A 60 -21.53 -12.01 -5.26
CA ASN A 60 -22.86 -12.55 -5.00
C ASN A 60 -23.03 -12.94 -3.54
N VAL A 61 -22.00 -13.56 -2.95
CA VAL A 61 -21.99 -13.90 -1.52
C VAL A 61 -22.01 -12.63 -0.68
N LEU A 62 -21.20 -11.63 -1.04
CA LEU A 62 -21.21 -10.34 -0.35
C LEU A 62 -22.57 -9.66 -0.43
N LEU A 63 -23.22 -9.70 -1.59
CA LEU A 63 -24.57 -9.15 -1.75
C LEU A 63 -25.62 -9.90 -0.92
N GLU A 64 -25.51 -11.22 -0.80
CA GLU A 64 -26.36 -12.01 0.09
C GLU A 64 -26.14 -11.65 1.56
N ASP A 65 -24.89 -11.45 1.98
CA ASP A 65 -24.57 -11.03 3.34
C ASP A 65 -25.12 -9.64 3.64
N ILE A 66 -25.01 -8.69 2.71
CA ILE A 66 -25.62 -7.36 2.84
C ILE A 66 -27.14 -7.44 2.96
N LYS A 67 -27.81 -8.33 2.21
CA LYS A 67 -29.27 -8.51 2.27
C LYS A 67 -29.76 -9.09 3.59
N LYS A 68 -28.89 -9.72 4.39
CA LYS A 68 -29.22 -10.30 5.70
C LYS A 68 -29.05 -9.30 6.85
N ILE A 69 -28.55 -8.09 6.58
CA ILE A 69 -28.39 -7.05 7.60
C ILE A 69 -29.78 -6.50 7.96
N GLU A 70 -30.22 -6.75 9.19
CA GLU A 70 -31.52 -6.30 9.70
C GLU A 70 -31.38 -5.35 10.89
N THR A 71 -30.27 -5.46 11.64
CA THR A 71 -30.04 -4.73 12.88
C THR A 71 -28.78 -3.86 12.83
N ILE A 72 -28.66 -2.93 13.79
CA ILE A 72 -27.45 -2.11 13.95
C ILE A 72 -26.23 -2.99 14.26
N ASP A 73 -26.43 -4.05 15.05
CA ASP A 73 -25.37 -5.01 15.40
C ASP A 73 -24.86 -5.74 14.15
N ASP A 74 -25.75 -6.07 13.20
CA ASP A 74 -25.35 -6.67 11.92
C ASP A 74 -24.51 -5.71 11.06
N VAL A 75 -24.86 -4.42 11.06
CA VAL A 75 -24.09 -3.37 10.38
C VAL A 75 -22.69 -3.27 10.97
N GLU A 76 -22.59 -3.24 12.30
CA GLU A 76 -21.30 -3.18 13.01
C GLU A 76 -20.45 -4.41 12.71
N ALA A 77 -21.02 -5.61 12.84
CA ALA A 77 -20.32 -6.87 12.55
C ALA A 77 -19.83 -6.94 11.09
N PHE A 78 -20.66 -6.51 10.14
CA PHE A 78 -20.28 -6.47 8.73
C PHE A 78 -19.11 -5.51 8.48
N LEU A 79 -19.20 -4.27 8.98
CA LEU A 79 -18.16 -3.26 8.80
C LEU A 79 -16.86 -3.62 9.51
N LEU A 80 -16.91 -4.20 10.72
CA LEU A 80 -15.73 -4.65 11.44
C LEU A 80 -14.99 -5.75 10.66
N LYS A 81 -15.71 -6.76 10.18
CA LYS A 81 -15.15 -7.84 9.36
C LYS A 81 -14.47 -7.29 8.11
N HIS A 82 -15.14 -6.45 7.33
CA HIS A 82 -14.57 -5.94 6.08
C HIS A 82 -13.49 -4.89 6.32
N GLY A 83 -13.61 -4.08 7.38
CA GLY A 83 -12.62 -3.09 7.77
C GLY A 83 -11.28 -3.71 8.13
N GLU A 84 -11.28 -4.75 8.99
CA GLU A 84 -10.07 -5.50 9.34
C GLU A 84 -9.38 -6.07 8.09
N ASN A 85 -10.13 -6.77 7.24
CA ASN A 85 -9.56 -7.37 6.04
C ASN A 85 -8.99 -6.33 5.03
N ILE A 86 -9.60 -5.14 4.95
CA ILE A 86 -9.09 -4.05 4.09
C ILE A 86 -7.77 -3.51 4.66
N VAL A 87 -7.67 -3.34 5.98
CA VAL A 87 -6.45 -2.89 6.65
C VAL A 87 -5.32 -3.93 6.51
N ASP A 88 -5.63 -5.22 6.68
CA ASP A 88 -4.66 -6.29 6.44
C ASP A 88 -4.16 -6.30 5.00
N MET A 89 -5.07 -6.08 4.04
CA MET A 89 -4.71 -5.98 2.64
C MET A 89 -3.82 -4.77 2.35
N LEU A 90 -4.05 -3.63 3.02
CA LEU A 90 -3.20 -2.46 2.90
C LEU A 90 -1.76 -2.77 3.32
N GLY A 91 -1.57 -3.47 4.45
CA GLY A 91 -0.25 -3.94 4.88
C GLY A 91 0.44 -4.81 3.82
N GLY A 92 -0.30 -5.77 3.25
CA GLY A 92 0.21 -6.62 2.18
C GLY A 92 0.58 -5.86 0.89
N GLU A 93 -0.15 -4.79 0.55
CA GLU A 93 0.17 -3.94 -0.60
C GLU A 93 1.43 -3.10 -0.35
N ILE A 94 1.66 -2.61 0.87
CA ILE A 94 2.93 -1.96 1.24
C ILE A 94 4.09 -2.93 1.03
N ASP A 95 4.00 -4.14 1.59
CA ASP A 95 5.04 -5.17 1.43
C ASP A 95 5.32 -5.50 -0.04
N ARG A 96 4.26 -5.59 -0.87
CA ARG A 96 4.37 -5.82 -2.31
C ARG A 96 5.16 -4.69 -2.99
N ILE A 97 4.84 -3.45 -2.67
CA ILE A 97 5.47 -2.27 -3.26
C ILE A 97 6.93 -2.17 -2.83
N GLU A 98 7.23 -2.38 -1.55
CA GLU A 98 8.60 -2.40 -1.06
C GLU A 98 9.44 -3.51 -1.72
N LEU A 99 8.87 -4.71 -1.85
CA LEU A 99 9.55 -5.82 -2.53
C LEU A 99 9.84 -5.49 -3.99
N LYS A 100 8.89 -4.85 -4.68
CA LYS A 100 9.05 -4.38 -6.07
C LYS A 100 10.16 -3.35 -6.18
N LEU A 101 10.25 -2.40 -5.25
CA LEU A 101 11.34 -1.44 -5.18
C LEU A 101 12.69 -2.13 -4.96
N ARG A 102 12.82 -2.99 -3.96
CA ARG A 102 14.06 -3.73 -3.66
C ARG A 102 14.53 -4.60 -4.82
N LYS A 103 13.59 -5.19 -5.57
CA LYS A 103 13.91 -5.98 -6.79
C LYS A 103 14.41 -5.10 -7.93
N LYS A 104 13.82 -3.92 -8.13
CA LYS A 104 14.21 -3.02 -9.21
C LYS A 104 15.48 -2.21 -8.89
N PHE A 105 15.70 -1.91 -7.62
CA PHE A 105 16.84 -1.17 -7.10
C PHE A 105 17.55 -1.99 -6.02
N PRO A 106 18.42 -2.95 -6.39
CA PRO A 106 19.11 -3.84 -5.45
C PRO A 106 19.97 -3.11 -4.41
N GLN A 107 20.34 -1.85 -4.68
CA GLN A 107 21.05 -0.99 -3.74
C GLN A 107 20.18 -0.58 -2.54
N ILE A 108 18.85 -0.61 -2.65
CA ILE A 108 17.95 -0.32 -1.52
C ILE A 108 18.02 -1.49 -0.54
N ARG A 109 18.73 -1.28 0.56
CA ARG A 109 18.85 -2.26 1.65
C ARG A 109 17.71 -2.14 2.65
N HIS A 110 17.27 -0.91 2.90
CA HIS A 110 16.17 -0.58 3.79
C HIS A 110 15.18 0.29 3.04
N CYS A 111 13.91 -0.10 3.05
CA CYS A 111 12.81 0.62 2.44
C CYS A 111 11.73 0.69 3.50
N ASP A 112 11.40 1.90 3.93
CA ASP A 112 10.38 2.15 4.94
C ASP A 112 9.28 3.01 4.29
N LEU A 113 8.11 2.44 4.01
CA LEU A 113 6.95 3.17 3.51
C LEU A 113 5.94 3.37 4.64
N GLU A 114 5.61 4.63 4.93
CA GLU A 114 4.65 5.01 5.97
C GLU A 114 3.38 5.57 5.33
N ILE A 115 2.21 5.25 5.88
CA ILE A 115 0.93 5.82 5.40
C ILE A 115 0.73 7.19 6.05
N LEU A 116 0.18 8.13 5.29
CA LEU A 116 -0.22 9.46 5.75
C LEU A 116 -1.50 9.47 6.61
#